data_AF-A0A8T4J1E4-F1
#
_entry.id   AF-A0A8T4J1E4-F1
#
_cell.length_a   1.000
_cell.length_b   1.000
_cell.length_c   1.000
_cell.angle_alpha   90.00
_cell.angle_beta   90.00
_cell.angle_gamma   90.00
#
_symmetry.space_group_name_H-M   'P 1'
#
loop_
_entity.id
_entity.type
_entity.pdbx_description
1 polymer ?
#
loop_
_entity_poly.entity_id
_entity_poly.type
_entity_poly.pdbx_seq_one_letter_code
_entity_poly.pdbx_strand_id
1 'polypeptide(L)'
;RTLGHRLGISAREIFARDEDERGGLLQARACNEMMIAIWSQLAVAREVGAEGYPDAEFLPVLLSKADMGEARGYLRSALESALDATT
;
A
#
# COMPACT_ATOMS: atom_id res chain seq x y z
N ARG A 1 0.17 15.53 7.95
CA ARG A 1 -0.73 14.84 8.91
C ARG A 1 -1.77 13.92 8.23
N THR A 2 -1.61 13.60 6.94
CA THR A 2 -2.66 13.02 6.10
C THR A 2 -2.56 11.49 5.95
N LEU A 3 -1.39 10.92 6.25
CA LEU A 3 -1.06 9.52 5.98
C LEU A 3 -1.79 8.53 6.89
N GLY A 4 -1.70 8.73 8.21
CA GLY A 4 -2.43 7.89 9.18
C GLY A 4 -3.95 7.98 9.00
N HIS A 5 -4.44 9.12 8.51
CA HIS A 5 -5.85 9.31 8.20
C HIS A 5 -6.28 8.52 6.96
N ARG A 6 -5.49 8.55 5.88
CA ARG A 6 -5.73 7.73 4.66
C ARG A 6 -5.60 6.24 4.93
N LEU A 7 -4.59 5.81 5.69
CA LEU A 7 -4.43 4.43 6.15
C LEU A 7 -5.65 3.97 6.96
N GLY A 8 -6.17 4.83 7.83
CA GLY A 8 -7.38 4.55 8.61
C GLY A 8 -8.64 4.44 7.76
N ILE A 9 -8.75 5.21 6.66
CA ILE A 9 -9.89 5.16 5.74
C ILE A 9 -9.85 3.90 4.88
N SER A 10 -8.72 3.59 4.22
CA SER A 10 -8.61 2.40 3.38
C SER A 10 -8.77 1.10 4.18
N ALA A 11 -8.24 1.05 5.41
CA ALA A 11 -8.49 -0.09 6.30
C ALA A 11 -9.99 -0.23 6.60
N ARG A 12 -10.69 0.87 6.91
CA ARG A 12 -12.15 0.87 7.15
C ARG A 12 -12.96 0.44 5.94
N GLU A 13 -12.59 0.84 4.73
CA GLU A 13 -13.30 0.44 3.51
C GLU A 13 -13.15 -1.06 3.23
N ILE A 14 -12.01 -1.65 3.56
CA ILE A 14 -11.79 -3.10 3.47
C ILE A 14 -12.59 -3.82 4.56
N PHE A 15 -12.60 -3.30 5.79
CA PHE A 15 -13.45 -3.83 6.87
C PHE A 15 -14.94 -3.73 6.59
N ALA A 16 -15.38 -2.72 5.83
CA ALA A 16 -16.79 -2.51 5.52
C ALA A 16 -17.32 -3.41 4.39
N ARG A 17 -16.44 -4.11 3.66
CA ARG A 17 -16.81 -4.97 2.52
C ARG A 17 -16.89 -6.45 2.86
N ASP A 18 -16.23 -6.92 3.92
CA ASP A 18 -16.20 -8.34 4.28
C ASP A 18 -17.14 -8.65 5.45
N GLU A 19 -18.18 -9.45 5.15
CA GLU A 19 -19.01 -10.14 6.14
C GLU A 19 -18.26 -11.31 6.82
N ASP A 20 -17.03 -11.61 6.38
CA ASP A 20 -16.15 -12.65 6.91
C ASP A 20 -14.95 -12.00 7.63
N GLU A 21 -15.08 -11.79 8.94
CA GLU A 21 -14.17 -10.97 9.76
C GLU A 21 -12.69 -11.33 9.61
N ARG A 22 -12.35 -12.59 9.30
CA ARG A 22 -10.95 -13.04 9.12
C ARG A 22 -10.36 -12.67 7.76
N GLY A 23 -11.13 -12.76 6.67
CA GLY A 23 -10.67 -12.43 5.33
C GLY A 23 -10.36 -10.94 5.19
N GLY A 24 -11.28 -10.11 5.68
CA GLY A 24 -11.13 -8.66 5.64
C GLY A 24 -9.96 -8.15 6.49
N LEU A 25 -9.67 -8.80 7.62
CA LEU A 25 -8.51 -8.49 8.44
C LEU A 25 -7.18 -8.76 7.73
N LEU A 26 -7.07 -9.87 6.99
CA LEU A 26 -5.87 -10.19 6.23
C LEU A 26 -5.67 -9.25 5.04
N GLN A 27 -6.74 -8.95 4.31
CA GLN A 27 -6.71 -7.99 3.20
C GLN A 27 -6.35 -6.58 3.67
N ALA A 28 -6.97 -6.10 4.75
CA ALA A 28 -6.68 -4.76 5.31
C ALA A 28 -5.23 -4.66 5.77
N ARG A 29 -4.70 -5.72 6.39
CA ARG A 29 -3.30 -5.79 6.79
C ARG A 29 -2.37 -5.74 5.58
N ALA A 30 -2.62 -6.54 4.55
CA ALA A 30 -1.82 -6.54 3.34
C ALA A 30 -1.83 -5.17 2.65
N CYS A 31 -3.00 -4.52 2.55
CA CYS A 31 -3.11 -3.16 2.01
C CYS A 31 -2.29 -2.14 2.83
N ASN A 32 -2.34 -2.21 4.16
CA ASN A 32 -1.52 -1.35 5.01
C ASN A 32 -0.02 -1.62 4.81
N GLU A 33 0.40 -2.88 4.73
CA GLU A 33 1.81 -3.25 4.49
C GLU A 33 2.31 -2.78 3.12
N MET A 34 1.50 -2.90 2.06
CA MET A 34 1.80 -2.35 0.73
C MET A 34 1.97 -0.83 0.77
N MET A 35 1.04 -0.12 1.41
CA MET A 35 1.13 1.35 1.52
C MET A 35 2.38 1.79 2.30
N ILE A 36 2.72 1.12 3.41
CA ILE A 36 3.94 1.40 4.18
C ILE A 36 5.19 1.22 3.31
N ALA A 37 5.26 0.13 2.53
CA ALA A 37 6.38 -0.12 1.64
C ALA A 37 6.51 0.98 0.57
N ILE A 38 5.40 1.38 -0.05
CA ILE A 38 5.37 2.47 -1.05
C ILE A 38 5.89 3.78 -0.45
N TRP A 39 5.37 4.17 0.71
CA TRP A 39 5.76 5.44 1.33
C TRP A 39 7.19 5.44 1.84
N SER A 40 7.69 4.30 2.33
CA SER A 40 9.09 4.17 2.77
C SER A 40 10.05 4.40 1.59
N GLN A 41 9.76 3.81 0.43
CA GLN A 41 10.56 4.03 -0.78
C GLN A 41 10.47 5.47 -1.29
N LEU A 42 9.28 6.07 -1.30
CA LEU A 42 9.11 7.47 -1.70
C LEU A 42 9.82 8.45 -0.76
N ALA A 43 9.82 8.18 0.55
CA ALA A 43 10.53 9.00 1.54
C ALA A 43 12.04 8.92 1.31
N VAL A 44 12.59 7.71 1.16
CA VAL A 44 14.01 7.49 0.85
C VAL A 44 14.39 8.21 -0.45
N ALA A 45 13.62 8.01 -1.53
CA ALA A 45 13.89 8.65 -2.82
C ALA A 45 13.93 10.19 -2.73
N ARG A 46 13.03 10.80 -1.94
CA ARG A 46 13.03 12.25 -1.68
C ARG A 46 14.26 12.71 -0.87
N GLU A 47 14.68 11.94 0.14
CA GLU A 47 15.84 12.27 0.96
C GLU A 47 17.15 12.18 0.16
N VAL A 48 17.28 11.20 -0.73
CA VAL A 48 18.48 11.01 -1.54
C VAL A 48 18.46 11.76 -2.88
N GLY A 49 17.37 12.48 -3.19
CA GLY A 49 17.21 13.18 -4.47
C GLY A 49 17.24 12.25 -5.68
N ALA A 50 16.82 10.99 -5.50
CA ALA A 50 16.82 10.01 -6.57
C ALA A 50 15.67 10.29 -7.53
N GLU A 51 16.00 10.70 -8.75
CA GLU A 51 15.06 10.74 -9.87
C GLU A 51 15.09 9.36 -10.56
N GLY A 52 14.05 8.55 -10.38
CA GLY A 52 14.00 7.24 -11.03
C GLY A 52 12.90 6.30 -10.54
N TYR A 53 12.85 5.12 -11.16
CA TYR A 53 12.00 4.02 -10.73
C TYR A 53 12.44 3.53 -9.33
N PRO A 54 11.51 3.01 -8.51
CA PRO A 54 11.85 2.35 -7.26
C PRO A 54 12.80 1.18 -7.49
N ASP A 55 13.50 0.78 -6.43
CA ASP A 55 14.40 -0.40 -6.41
C ASP A 55 13.78 -1.59 -7.16
N ALA A 56 14.58 -2.34 -7.93
CA ALA A 56 14.11 -3.53 -8.64
C ALA A 56 13.43 -4.55 -7.70
N GLU A 57 13.82 -4.59 -6.44
CA GLU A 57 13.23 -5.44 -5.39
C GLU A 57 11.89 -4.91 -4.85
N PHE A 58 11.52 -3.67 -5.14
CA PHE A 58 10.31 -3.05 -4.62
C PHE A 58 9.03 -3.71 -5.12
N LEU A 59 8.94 -3.97 -6.43
CA LEU A 59 7.77 -4.60 -7.02
C LEU A 59 7.57 -6.06 -6.50
N PRO A 60 8.62 -6.90 -6.43
CA PRO A 60 8.55 -8.19 -5.73
C PRO A 60 8.06 -8.09 -4.29
N VAL A 61 8.54 -7.12 -3.51
CA VAL A 61 8.09 -6.91 -2.11
C VAL A 61 6.60 -6.59 -2.07
N LEU A 62 6.12 -5.67 -2.90
CA LEU A 62 4.70 -5.32 -2.95
C LEU A 62 3.81 -6.50 -3.36
N LEU A 63 4.23 -7.27 -4.36
CA LEU A 63 3.52 -8.46 -4.79
C LEU A 63 3.46 -9.51 -3.67
N SER A 64 4.56 -9.73 -2.96
CA SER A 64 4.60 -10.63 -1.81
C SER A 64 3.62 -10.19 -0.70
N LYS A 65 3.55 -8.88 -0.40
CA LYS A 65 2.59 -8.34 0.57
C LYS A 65 1.15 -8.51 0.13
N ALA A 66 0.86 -8.26 -1.14
CA ALA A 66 -0.46 -8.46 -1.71
C ALA A 66 -0.90 -9.93 -1.62
N ASP A 67 0.01 -10.87 -1.91
CA ASP A 67 -0.28 -12.30 -1.92
C ASP A 67 -0.56 -12.85 -0.52
N MET A 68 0.19 -12.39 0.49
CA MET A 68 0.01 -12.83 1.88
C MET A 68 -1.36 -12.48 2.47
N GLY A 69 -2.05 -11.49 1.94
CA GLY A 69 -3.40 -11.12 2.38
C GLY A 69 -4.43 -11.15 1.28
N GLU A 70 -4.21 -11.90 0.20
CA GLU A 70 -5.15 -12.04 -0.93
C GLU A 70 -5.62 -10.69 -1.52
N ALA A 71 -4.76 -9.67 -1.42
CA ALA A 71 -5.05 -8.27 -1.73
C ALA A 71 -4.55 -7.83 -3.11
N ARG A 72 -4.20 -8.77 -4.00
CA ARG A 72 -3.71 -8.48 -5.36
C ARG A 72 -4.62 -7.54 -6.14
N GLY A 73 -5.94 -7.65 -5.96
CA GLY A 73 -6.93 -6.77 -6.60
C GLY A 73 -6.78 -5.29 -6.23
N TYR A 74 -6.18 -4.98 -5.08
CA TYR A 74 -5.99 -3.61 -4.59
C TYR A 74 -4.63 -3.00 -4.97
N LEU A 75 -3.68 -3.80 -5.45
CA LEU A 75 -2.31 -3.36 -5.72
C LEU A 75 -2.24 -2.20 -6.73
N ARG A 76 -3.06 -2.26 -7.81
CA ARG A 76 -3.13 -1.19 -8.81
C ARG A 76 -3.58 0.13 -8.18
N SER A 77 -4.72 0.12 -7.47
CA SER A 77 -5.25 1.35 -6.86
C SER A 77 -4.33 1.92 -5.79
N ALA A 78 -3.59 1.06 -5.06
CA ALA A 78 -2.58 1.50 -4.11
C ALA A 78 -1.42 2.25 -4.82
N LEU A 79 -0.94 1.73 -5.95
CA LEU A 79 0.10 2.38 -6.77
C LEU A 79 -0.39 3.70 -7.39
N GLU A 80 -1.58 3.71 -7.99
CA GLU A 80 -2.19 4.91 -8.58
C GLU A 80 -2.36 6.01 -7.52
N SER A 81 -2.90 5.67 -6.34
CA SER A 81 -3.09 6.61 -5.24
C SER A 81 -1.78 7.21 -4.69
N ALA A 82 -0.68 6.46 -4.80
CA ALA A 82 0.63 6.93 -4.37
C ALA A 82 1.26 7.87 -5.38
N LEU A 83 1.13 7.58 -6.68
CA LEU A 83 1.60 8.45 -7.77
C LEU A 83 0.88 9.81 -7.76
N ASP A 84 -0.44 9.82 -7.54
CA ASP A 84 -1.23 11.05 -7.39
C ASP A 84 -0.82 11.87 -6.17
N ALA A 85 -0.25 11.24 -5.13
CA ALA A 85 0.19 11.94 -3.93
C ALA A 85 1.62 12.51 -4.03
N THR A 86 2.32 12.23 -5.13
CA THR A 86 3.66 12.75 -5.42
C THR A 86 3.69 13.91 -6.40
N THR A 87 2.58 14.20 -7.08
CA THR A 87 2.35 15.42 -7.88
C THR A 87 1.90 16.58 -6.99
#